data_AF-A0A929WKX7-F1
#
_entry.id   AF-A0A929WKX7-F1
#
_cell.length_a   1.000
_cell.length_b   1.000
_cell.length_c   1.000
_cell.angle_alpha   90.00
_cell.angle_beta   90.00
_cell.angle_gamma   90.00
#
_symmetry.space_group_name_H-M   'P 1'
#
loop_
_entity.id
_entity.type
_entity.pdbx_description
1 polymer ?
#
loop_
_entity_poly.entity_id
_entity_poly.type
_entity_poly.pdbx_seq_one_letter_code
_entity_poly.pdbx_strand_id
1 'polypeptide(L)'
;MRNIVIKDIILNKGDGKMNEQKLIYPFDYLHHRVATVALYGTNNPLVVVGNLVLRTYYTDDTKKNVDIDHTSEYVMDAVFYETNKVIRESLDDPYNGKRELVEVPMPQLGPGYCVIYNEAEIPSQRHDDFITILGHLEDDPHGVAIIMKRLEDGSLTWLGEKEARKLAAKMR
;
A
#
# COMPACT_ATOMS: atom_id res chain seq x y z
N MET A 1 25.14 7.74 -32.17
CA MET A 1 24.03 7.13 -31.42
C MET A 1 22.93 8.16 -31.27
N ARG A 2 21.71 7.81 -31.72
CA ARG A 2 20.41 8.45 -31.40
C ARG A 2 20.20 8.36 -29.87
N ASN A 3 19.49 9.21 -29.10
CA ASN A 3 18.46 10.21 -29.34
C ASN A 3 18.42 11.24 -28.18
N ILE A 4 17.85 12.40 -28.50
CA ILE A 4 17.45 13.58 -27.70
C ILE A 4 16.32 13.14 -26.71
N VAL A 5 16.07 13.67 -25.51
CA VAL A 5 15.32 14.91 -25.19
C VAL A 5 15.17 15.04 -23.65
N ILE A 6 15.81 16.03 -23.03
CA ILE A 6 15.22 16.75 -21.89
C ILE A 6 14.75 18.08 -22.48
N LYS A 7 13.50 18.13 -22.92
CA LYS A 7 12.78 19.37 -23.24
C LYS A 7 11.50 19.35 -22.41
N ASP A 8 11.19 20.56 -21.95
CA ASP A 8 9.91 20.98 -21.37
C ASP A 8 9.76 20.90 -19.84
N ILE A 9 10.74 21.46 -19.12
CA ILE A 9 10.37 22.43 -18.08
C ILE A 9 10.27 23.78 -18.78
N ILE A 10 9.08 24.11 -19.26
CA ILE A 10 8.74 25.44 -19.75
C ILE A 10 8.77 26.39 -18.54
N LEU A 11 9.90 27.05 -18.32
CA LEU A 11 9.94 28.31 -17.59
C LEU A 11 9.35 29.37 -18.52
N ASN A 12 8.02 29.52 -18.47
CA ASN A 12 7.34 30.61 -19.15
C ASN A 12 7.67 31.92 -18.42
N LYS A 13 8.70 32.63 -18.91
CA LYS A 13 8.87 34.06 -18.66
C LYS A 13 7.86 34.80 -19.54
N GLY A 14 6.69 35.09 -18.98
CA GLY A 14 5.68 35.95 -19.58
C GLY A 14 4.84 36.58 -18.48
N ASP A 15 4.71 37.90 -18.49
CA ASP A 15 3.82 38.65 -17.59
C ASP A 15 2.39 38.14 -17.72
N GLY A 16 1.92 37.46 -16.69
CA GLY A 16 0.58 36.89 -16.66
C GLY A 16 0.41 36.06 -15.41
N LYS A 17 -0.40 36.58 -14.48
CA LYS A 17 -0.82 35.96 -13.22
C LYS A 17 -0.62 34.44 -13.23
N MET A 18 0.35 33.94 -12.46
CA MET A 18 0.37 32.56 -12.05
C MET A 18 -0.94 32.32 -11.30
N ASN A 19 -1.94 31.80 -12.00
CA ASN A 19 -2.95 31.01 -11.35
C ASN A 19 -2.18 29.80 -10.83
N GLU A 20 -1.79 29.85 -9.56
CA GLU A 20 -1.68 28.65 -8.73
C GLU A 20 -3.05 27.97 -8.84
N GLN A 21 -3.25 27.18 -9.89
CA GLN A 21 -4.28 26.17 -9.91
C GLN A 21 -3.89 25.24 -8.77
N LYS A 22 -4.43 25.50 -7.58
CA LYS A 22 -4.60 24.47 -6.56
C LYS A 22 -5.22 23.30 -7.31
N LEU A 23 -4.46 22.22 -7.52
CA LEU A 23 -5.05 20.95 -7.88
C LEU A 23 -5.94 20.56 -6.70
N ILE A 24 -7.19 20.99 -6.76
CA ILE A 24 -8.24 20.46 -5.90
C ILE A 24 -8.56 19.11 -6.53
N TYR A 25 -7.97 18.04 -6.01
CA TYR A 25 -8.40 16.71 -6.41
C TYR A 25 -9.79 16.46 -5.83
N PRO A 26 -10.83 16.27 -6.65
CA PRO A 26 -12.12 15.84 -6.14
C PRO A 26 -11.97 14.44 -5.55
N PHE A 27 -12.45 14.26 -4.32
CA PHE A 27 -12.47 12.95 -3.64
C PHE A 27 -13.77 12.72 -2.89
N ASP A 28 -14.03 11.45 -2.57
CA ASP A 28 -15.08 11.00 -1.66
C ASP A 28 -14.52 10.20 -0.50
N TYR A 29 -15.20 10.27 0.64
CA TYR A 29 -14.95 9.40 1.80
C TYR A 29 -15.96 8.26 1.82
N LEU A 30 -15.47 7.03 1.82
CA LEU A 30 -16.31 5.84 1.81
C LEU A 30 -15.94 4.93 2.98
N HIS A 31 -16.98 4.41 3.65
CA HIS A 31 -16.83 3.46 4.74
C HIS A 31 -16.70 2.05 4.18
N HIS A 32 -15.57 1.41 4.44
CA HIS A 32 -15.29 0.06 3.98
C HIS A 32 -14.99 -0.87 5.15
N ARG A 33 -15.54 -2.09 5.09
CA ARG A 33 -15.05 -3.19 5.89
C ARG A 33 -13.87 -3.82 5.16
N VAL A 34 -12.68 -3.62 5.70
CA VAL A 34 -11.40 -4.03 5.14
C VAL A 34 -10.92 -5.30 5.83
N ALA A 35 -10.39 -6.24 5.05
CA ALA A 35 -9.64 -7.37 5.58
C ALA A 35 -8.32 -7.54 4.84
N THR A 36 -7.30 -8.02 5.54
CA THR A 36 -6.01 -8.38 4.95
C THR A 36 -5.41 -9.57 5.70
N VAL A 37 -4.39 -10.18 5.12
CA VAL A 37 -3.49 -11.11 5.81
C VAL A 37 -2.21 -10.36 6.08
N ALA A 38 -1.80 -10.35 7.34
CA ALA A 38 -0.57 -9.71 7.77
C ALA A 38 0.43 -10.74 8.29
N LEU A 39 1.70 -10.43 8.08
CA LEU A 39 2.87 -11.19 8.48
C LEU A 39 3.76 -10.27 9.31
N TYR A 40 4.35 -10.80 10.38
CA TYR A 40 5.33 -10.09 11.19
C TYR A 40 6.36 -11.10 11.66
N GLY A 41 7.56 -11.06 11.09
CA GLY A 41 8.59 -12.06 11.36
C GLY A 41 8.27 -13.46 10.84
N THR A 42 8.80 -14.45 11.56
CA THR A 42 8.51 -15.89 11.34
C THR A 42 7.13 -16.30 11.85
N ASN A 43 6.32 -15.36 12.36
CA ASN A 43 5.00 -15.66 12.89
C ASN A 43 4.02 -16.14 11.81
N ASN A 44 3.04 -16.93 12.27
CA ASN A 44 1.93 -17.38 11.46
C ASN A 44 1.12 -16.20 10.88
N PRO A 45 0.54 -16.37 9.69
CA PRO A 45 -0.31 -15.36 9.06
C PRO A 45 -1.50 -14.99 9.97
N LEU A 46 -1.67 -13.69 10.17
CA LEU A 46 -2.74 -13.08 10.96
C LEU A 46 -3.79 -12.49 10.02
N VAL A 47 -5.06 -12.79 10.26
CA VAL A 47 -6.16 -12.14 9.54
C VAL A 47 -6.58 -10.90 10.32
N VAL A 48 -6.41 -9.73 9.71
CA VAL A 48 -6.80 -8.45 10.30
C VAL A 48 -8.05 -7.94 9.59
N VAL A 49 -9.05 -7.54 10.36
CA VAL A 49 -10.35 -7.05 9.85
C VAL A 49 -10.74 -5.80 10.61
N GLY A 50 -11.13 -4.75 9.90
CA GLY A 50 -11.52 -3.47 10.49
C GLY A 50 -12.43 -2.66 9.59
N ASN A 51 -12.99 -1.58 10.13
CA ASN A 51 -13.72 -0.59 9.33
C ASN A 51 -12.80 0.60 9.10
N LEU A 52 -12.53 0.93 7.84
CA LEU A 52 -11.74 2.09 7.45
C LEU A 52 -12.60 3.10 6.68
N VAL A 53 -12.29 4.38 6.85
CA VAL A 53 -12.81 5.46 6.02
C VAL A 53 -11.74 5.77 4.99
N LEU A 54 -11.96 5.35 3.74
CA LEU A 54 -10.99 5.49 2.67
C LEU A 54 -11.40 6.58 1.70
N ARG A 55 -10.41 7.16 1.03
CA ARG A 55 -10.60 8.17 0.00
C ARG A 55 -10.58 7.51 -1.37
N THR A 56 -11.52 7.89 -2.21
CA THR A 56 -11.46 7.64 -3.65
C THR A 56 -11.21 8.97 -4.34
N TYR A 57 -10.12 9.06 -5.10
CA TYR A 57 -9.76 10.25 -5.86
C TYR A 57 -10.28 10.12 -7.28
N TYR A 58 -10.59 11.25 -7.89
CA TYR A 58 -11.10 11.32 -9.25
C TYR A 58 -10.26 12.29 -10.07
N THR A 59 -10.16 12.01 -11.37
CA THR A 59 -9.43 12.87 -12.32
C THR A 59 -10.27 14.04 -12.81
N ASP A 60 -11.56 14.06 -12.48
CA ASP A 60 -12.53 15.07 -12.91
C ASP A 60 -13.53 15.44 -11.81
N ASP A 61 -14.01 16.69 -11.84
CA ASP A 61 -14.97 17.23 -10.86
C ASP A 61 -16.35 16.54 -10.88
N THR A 62 -16.68 15.83 -11.97
CA THR A 62 -17.94 15.07 -12.06
C THR A 62 -17.87 13.71 -11.35
N LYS A 63 -16.69 13.34 -10.84
CA LYS A 63 -16.41 12.11 -10.09
C LYS A 63 -16.80 10.83 -10.84
N LYS A 64 -16.63 10.85 -12.16
CA LYS A 64 -16.94 9.69 -13.01
C LYS A 64 -15.72 8.81 -13.24
N ASN A 65 -14.54 9.40 -13.35
CA ASN A 65 -13.31 8.68 -13.60
C ASN A 65 -12.44 8.67 -12.35
N VAL A 66 -12.25 7.47 -11.78
CA VAL A 66 -11.37 7.27 -10.63
C VAL A 66 -9.93 7.49 -11.06
N ASP A 67 -9.19 8.24 -10.27
CA ASP A 67 -7.74 8.32 -10.34
C ASP A 67 -7.17 7.07 -9.65
N ILE A 68 -6.89 6.05 -10.45
CA ILE A 68 -6.49 4.73 -9.97
C ILE A 68 -5.16 4.79 -9.22
N ASP A 69 -4.20 5.57 -9.71
CA ASP A 69 -2.86 5.63 -9.14
C ASP A 69 -2.91 6.29 -7.76
N HIS A 70 -3.47 7.50 -7.65
CA HIS A 70 -3.58 8.18 -6.35
C HIS A 70 -4.49 7.44 -5.36
N THR A 71 -5.58 6.84 -5.84
CA THR A 71 -6.45 6.03 -4.98
C THR A 71 -5.72 4.80 -4.47
N SER A 72 -4.97 4.10 -5.32
CA SER A 72 -4.22 2.90 -4.93
C SER A 72 -3.11 3.23 -3.93
N GLU A 73 -2.37 4.31 -4.15
CA GLU A 73 -1.33 4.78 -3.22
C GLU A 73 -1.91 5.07 -1.83
N TYR A 74 -3.03 5.80 -1.78
CA TYR A 74 -3.71 6.08 -0.52
C TYR A 74 -4.26 4.83 0.17
N VAL A 75 -4.88 3.92 -0.59
CA VAL A 75 -5.41 2.67 -0.06
C VAL A 75 -4.28 1.79 0.49
N MET A 76 -3.13 1.73 -0.20
CA MET A 76 -1.94 1.04 0.26
C MET A 76 -1.46 1.58 1.61
N ASP A 77 -1.25 2.90 1.71
CA ASP A 77 -0.77 3.54 2.93
C ASP A 77 -1.74 3.35 4.10
N ALA A 78 -3.03 3.60 3.88
CA ALA A 78 -4.04 3.54 4.93
C ALA A 78 -4.22 2.12 5.48
N VAL A 79 -4.32 1.11 4.60
CA VAL A 79 -4.48 -0.28 5.03
C VAL A 79 -3.22 -0.78 5.73
N PHE A 80 -2.02 -0.44 5.21
CA PHE A 80 -0.76 -0.78 5.86
C PHE A 80 -0.63 -0.15 7.24
N TYR A 81 -0.82 1.17 7.34
CA TYR A 81 -0.65 1.92 8.58
C TYR A 81 -1.54 1.39 9.70
N GLU A 82 -2.83 1.23 9.44
CA GLU A 82 -3.78 0.76 10.45
C GLU A 82 -3.51 -0.70 10.84
N THR A 83 -3.12 -1.54 9.87
CA THR A 83 -2.77 -2.94 10.16
C THR A 83 -1.49 -3.05 10.99
N ASN A 84 -0.45 -2.31 10.62
CA ASN A 84 0.82 -2.28 11.33
C ASN A 84 0.64 -1.80 12.78
N LYS A 85 -0.18 -0.75 12.98
CA LYS A 85 -0.56 -0.28 14.31
C LYS A 85 -1.18 -1.40 15.15
N VAL A 86 -2.20 -2.10 14.63
CA VAL A 86 -2.87 -3.19 15.35
C VAL A 86 -1.89 -4.30 15.75
N ILE A 87 -0.98 -4.69 14.85
CA ILE A 87 0.01 -5.74 15.14
C ILE A 87 0.99 -5.27 16.21
N ARG A 88 1.59 -4.10 16.01
CA ARG A 88 2.63 -3.59 16.92
C ARG A 88 2.10 -3.24 18.30
N GLU A 89 0.89 -2.70 18.40
CA GLU A 89 0.21 -2.50 19.69
C GLU A 89 0.01 -3.82 20.43
N SER A 90 -0.30 -4.91 19.70
CA SER A 90 -0.48 -6.23 20.32
C SER A 90 0.83 -6.88 20.79
N LEU A 91 1.98 -6.43 20.25
CA LEU A 91 3.31 -6.97 20.53
C LEU A 91 4.17 -6.04 21.40
N ASP A 92 3.68 -4.85 21.76
CA ASP A 92 4.45 -3.79 22.43
C ASP A 92 5.77 -3.46 21.68
N ASP A 93 5.70 -3.40 20.35
CA ASP A 93 6.84 -3.07 19.48
C ASP A 93 6.72 -1.62 18.98
N PRO A 94 7.69 -0.72 19.26
CA PRO A 94 7.60 0.68 18.86
C PRO A 94 7.61 0.83 17.34
N TYR A 95 6.91 1.85 16.82
CA TYR A 95 6.90 2.18 15.39
C TYR A 95 7.46 3.59 15.15
N ASN A 96 8.48 3.70 14.29
CA ASN A 96 9.18 4.96 14.01
C ASN A 96 8.38 5.91 13.10
N GLY A 97 7.33 5.41 12.43
CA GLY A 97 6.45 6.18 11.56
C GLY A 97 6.96 6.46 10.15
N LYS A 98 8.24 6.19 9.83
CA LYS A 98 8.79 6.34 8.47
C LYS A 98 8.24 5.22 7.59
N ARG A 99 7.64 5.60 6.45
CA ARG A 99 7.02 4.66 5.49
C ARG A 99 7.55 4.90 4.09
N GLU A 100 8.25 3.90 3.58
CA GLU A 100 8.58 3.73 2.17
C GLU A 100 7.97 2.39 1.77
N LEU A 101 6.73 2.43 1.27
CA LEU A 101 5.96 1.22 1.00
C LEU A 101 6.27 0.67 -0.39
N VAL A 102 6.61 -0.61 -0.42
CA VAL A 102 6.93 -1.34 -1.65
C VAL A 102 5.89 -2.42 -1.89
N GLU A 103 5.49 -2.54 -3.15
CA GLU A 103 4.61 -3.61 -3.64
C GLU A 103 5.42 -4.69 -4.35
N VAL A 104 5.34 -5.92 -3.85
CA VAL A 104 5.97 -7.09 -4.45
C VAL A 104 4.90 -8.06 -4.95
N PRO A 105 4.77 -8.30 -6.26
CA PRO A 105 3.84 -9.27 -6.80
C PRO A 105 4.12 -10.70 -6.31
N MET A 106 3.08 -11.43 -5.92
CA MET A 106 3.19 -12.79 -5.35
C MET A 106 2.37 -13.81 -6.16
N PRO A 107 2.79 -14.15 -7.39
CA PRO A 107 2.05 -15.08 -8.25
C PRO A 107 1.82 -16.48 -7.64
N GLN A 108 2.68 -16.91 -6.72
CA GLN A 108 2.55 -18.17 -5.96
C GLN A 108 1.33 -18.21 -5.03
N LEU A 109 0.85 -17.04 -4.58
CA LEU A 109 -0.38 -16.93 -3.78
C LEU A 109 -1.62 -17.01 -4.67
N GLY A 110 -1.51 -16.53 -5.91
CA GLY A 110 -2.56 -16.49 -6.92
C GLY A 110 -2.48 -15.21 -7.78
N PRO A 111 -3.31 -15.10 -8.82
CA PRO A 111 -3.29 -13.93 -9.70
C PRO A 111 -3.70 -12.66 -8.96
N GLY A 112 -2.92 -11.59 -9.18
CA GLY A 112 -3.18 -10.26 -8.63
C GLY A 112 -2.78 -10.06 -7.17
N TYR A 113 -2.40 -11.11 -6.42
CA TYR A 113 -1.93 -10.90 -5.05
C TYR A 113 -0.55 -10.25 -5.04
N CYS A 114 -0.38 -9.30 -4.13
CA CYS A 114 0.89 -8.67 -3.84
C CYS A 114 1.11 -8.59 -2.33
N VAL A 115 2.36 -8.57 -1.94
CA VAL A 115 2.79 -8.25 -0.58
C VAL A 115 3.19 -6.78 -0.56
N ILE A 116 2.66 -6.06 0.41
CA ILE A 116 3.06 -4.68 0.72
C ILE A 116 3.86 -4.70 2.01
N TYR A 117 5.06 -4.11 1.98
CA TYR A 117 5.91 -3.99 3.16
C TYR A 117 6.60 -2.62 3.18
N ASN A 118 7.19 -2.27 4.32
CA ASN A 118 7.94 -1.02 4.49
C ASN A 118 9.44 -1.27 4.30
N GLU A 119 10.04 -0.80 3.21
CA GLU A 119 11.49 -0.97 2.96
C GLU A 119 12.34 -0.13 3.90
N ALA A 120 11.78 0.97 4.43
CA ALA A 120 12.43 1.82 5.42
C ALA A 120 12.37 1.28 6.85
N GLU A 121 11.88 0.05 7.04
CA GLU A 121 11.71 -0.53 8.35
C GLU A 121 13.05 -0.77 9.05
N ILE A 122 13.09 -0.51 10.35
CA ILE A 122 14.24 -0.81 11.18
C ILE A 122 13.92 -2.11 11.92
N PRO A 123 14.76 -3.15 11.80
CA PRO A 123 14.51 -4.43 12.45
C PRO A 123 14.24 -4.29 13.94
N SER A 124 13.22 -5.00 14.44
CA SER A 124 12.89 -5.01 15.85
C SER A 124 14.05 -5.62 16.66
N GLN A 125 14.40 -4.98 17.77
CA GLN A 125 15.38 -5.54 18.71
C GLN A 125 14.77 -6.62 19.61
N ARG A 126 13.44 -6.70 19.68
CA ARG A 126 12.70 -7.56 20.63
C ARG A 126 12.22 -8.86 20.00
N HIS A 127 11.94 -8.83 18.70
CA HIS A 127 11.35 -9.93 17.95
C HIS A 127 12.15 -10.19 16.68
N ASP A 128 12.23 -11.46 16.29
CA ASP A 128 12.61 -11.79 14.91
C ASP A 128 11.46 -11.38 14.00
N ASP A 129 11.62 -10.24 13.33
CA ASP A 129 10.65 -9.63 12.44
C ASP A 129 11.01 -9.81 10.96
N PHE A 130 11.89 -10.76 10.64
CA PHE A 130 12.23 -11.10 9.25
C PHE A 130 11.02 -11.66 8.47
N ILE A 131 10.67 -11.03 7.36
CA ILE A 131 9.54 -11.40 6.51
C ILE A 131 9.95 -12.53 5.57
N THR A 132 9.83 -13.76 6.06
CA THR A 132 10.36 -14.96 5.40
C THR A 132 9.89 -15.12 3.94
N ILE A 133 8.64 -14.75 3.63
CA ILE A 133 8.10 -14.88 2.27
C ILE A 133 8.79 -13.97 1.25
N LEU A 134 9.43 -12.89 1.70
CA LEU A 134 10.17 -11.95 0.85
C LEU A 134 11.67 -12.22 0.81
N GLY A 135 12.21 -13.06 1.69
CA GLY A 135 13.66 -13.26 1.85
C GLY A 135 14.41 -13.83 0.64
N HIS A 136 13.71 -14.20 -0.44
CA HIS A 136 14.30 -14.62 -1.71
C HIS A 136 14.22 -13.54 -2.81
N LEU A 137 13.57 -12.42 -2.52
CA LEU A 137 13.31 -11.32 -3.46
C LEU A 137 13.96 -10.02 -2.99
N GLU A 138 13.98 -9.80 -1.68
CA GLU A 138 14.44 -8.57 -1.05
C GLU A 138 15.64 -8.85 -0.15
N ASP A 139 16.55 -7.86 -0.08
CA ASP A 139 17.68 -7.90 0.84
C ASP A 139 17.17 -7.47 2.23
N ASP A 140 17.16 -8.41 3.17
CA ASP A 140 16.83 -8.16 4.60
C ASP A 140 15.41 -7.57 4.85
N PRO A 141 14.31 -8.20 4.40
CA PRO A 141 12.96 -7.66 4.61
C PRO A 141 12.52 -7.85 6.06
N HIS A 142 12.18 -6.75 6.74
CA HIS A 142 11.79 -6.75 8.16
C HIS A 142 10.46 -6.05 8.46
N GLY A 143 9.88 -6.40 9.61
CA GLY A 143 8.69 -5.78 10.18
C GLY A 143 7.39 -6.40 9.70
N VAL A 144 6.40 -5.54 9.42
CA VAL A 144 5.06 -5.96 9.00
C VAL A 144 4.98 -5.99 7.49
N ALA A 145 4.48 -7.09 6.96
CA ALA A 145 3.97 -7.19 5.59
C ALA A 145 2.46 -7.44 5.62
N ILE A 146 1.74 -6.88 4.65
CA ILE A 146 0.32 -7.16 4.43
C ILE A 146 0.10 -7.69 3.02
N ILE A 147 -0.96 -8.45 2.82
CA ILE A 147 -1.35 -8.93 1.49
C ILE A 147 -2.52 -8.10 0.96
N MET A 148 -2.33 -7.58 -0.25
CA MET A 148 -3.33 -6.84 -1.01
C MET A 148 -3.53 -7.47 -2.38
N LYS A 149 -4.43 -6.91 -3.17
CA LYS A 149 -4.78 -7.44 -4.48
C LYS A 149 -4.87 -6.33 -5.52
N ARG A 150 -4.14 -6.51 -6.61
CA ARG A 150 -4.23 -5.73 -7.83
C ARG A 150 -5.35 -6.31 -8.71
N LEU A 151 -6.32 -5.49 -9.07
CA LEU A 151 -7.43 -5.88 -9.95
C LEU A 151 -7.04 -5.72 -11.44
N GLU A 152 -7.88 -6.24 -12.33
CA GLU A 152 -7.64 -6.19 -13.77
C GLU A 152 -7.58 -4.76 -14.34
N ASP A 153 -8.25 -3.81 -13.68
CA ASP A 153 -8.21 -2.39 -14.03
C ASP A 153 -6.96 -1.66 -13.50
N GLY A 154 -6.07 -2.36 -12.79
CA GLY A 154 -4.87 -1.79 -12.18
C GLY A 154 -5.08 -1.21 -10.79
N SER A 155 -6.30 -1.19 -10.25
CA SER A 155 -6.56 -0.71 -8.89
C SER A 155 -6.01 -1.67 -7.83
N LEU A 156 -5.43 -1.10 -6.78
CA LEU A 156 -5.07 -1.85 -5.58
C LEU A 156 -6.24 -1.87 -4.60
N THR A 157 -6.55 -3.06 -4.09
CA THR A 157 -7.63 -3.24 -3.12
C THR A 157 -7.23 -4.20 -2.00
N TRP A 158 -8.01 -4.16 -0.92
CA TRP A 158 -7.90 -5.09 0.19
C TRP A 158 -8.61 -6.41 -0.10
N LEU A 159 -8.53 -7.36 0.83
CA LEU A 159 -9.14 -8.68 0.69
C LEU A 159 -10.55 -8.73 1.28
N GLY A 160 -11.39 -9.62 0.76
CA GLY A 160 -12.60 -10.01 1.47
C GLY A 160 -12.26 -10.87 2.70
N GLU A 161 -13.03 -10.80 3.79
CA GLU A 161 -12.72 -11.57 5.02
C GLU A 161 -12.61 -13.09 4.75
N LYS A 162 -13.51 -13.65 3.94
CA LYS A 162 -13.45 -15.07 3.54
C LYS A 162 -12.21 -15.40 2.72
N GLU A 163 -11.77 -14.48 1.87
CA GLU A 163 -10.58 -14.61 1.04
C GLU A 163 -9.32 -14.57 1.90
N ALA A 164 -9.21 -13.57 2.80
CA ALA A 164 -8.11 -13.45 3.75
C ALA A 164 -7.95 -14.70 4.61
N ARG A 165 -9.05 -15.24 5.16
CA ARG A 165 -9.01 -16.48 5.95
C ARG A 165 -8.52 -17.69 5.16
N LYS A 166 -8.97 -17.84 3.91
CA LYS A 166 -8.50 -18.92 3.02
C LYS A 166 -7.00 -18.78 2.71
N LEU A 167 -6.56 -17.56 2.44
CA LEU A 167 -5.17 -17.28 2.11
C LEU A 167 -4.25 -17.53 3.30
N ALA A 168 -4.61 -17.03 4.48
CA ALA A 168 -3.89 -17.29 5.72
C ALA A 168 -3.79 -18.80 6.03
N ALA A 169 -4.83 -19.59 5.73
CA ALA A 169 -4.78 -21.04 5.91
C ALA A 169 -3.83 -21.75 4.93
N LYS A 170 -3.67 -21.23 3.71
CA LYS A 170 -2.72 -21.77 2.70
C LYS A 170 -1.26 -21.47 3.04
N MET A 171 -1.02 -20.44 3.84
CA MET A 171 0.32 -19.95 4.21
C MET A 171 0.85 -20.55 5.53
N ARG A 172 0.06 -21.38 6.21
CA ARG A 172 0.46 -22.16 7.39
C ARG A 172 0.95 -23.54 6.96
#